data_AF-F9PQZ1-F1
#
_entry.id   AF-F9PQZ1-F1
#
_cell.length_a   1.000
_cell.length_b   1.000
_cell.length_c   1.000
_cell.angle_alpha   90.00
_cell.angle_beta   90.00
_cell.angle_gamma   90.00
#
_symmetry.space_group_name_H-M   'P 1'
#
loop_
_entity.id
_entity.type
_entity.pdbx_description
1 polymer ?
#
loop_
_entity_poly.entity_id
_entity_poly.type
_entity_poly.pdbx_seq_one_letter_code
_entity_poly.pdbx_strand_id
1 'polypeptide(L)'
;MRYGKYICEDENRKYYSFPTVEELSKATVEDLREFAKVGFRDKRIFDTVNMILNEKIDLDNFENLETDILREELLKFAGVGNKVADCIMLFSYKRGEVFPVDVWIKRVMEELFIKEETPVKKISKEADRIFGKYAGYAQQYLFYYGREEKIGK
;
A
#
# COMPACT_ATOMS: atom_id res chain seq x y z
N MET A 1 -1.26 20.46 1.34
CA MET A 1 -0.60 19.83 0.17
C MET A 1 -0.77 20.79 -1.00
N ARG A 2 0.29 21.16 -1.72
CA ARG A 2 0.23 22.27 -2.71
C ARG A 2 -0.62 22.00 -3.96
N TYR A 3 -0.89 20.73 -4.27
CA TYR A 3 -1.50 20.33 -5.55
C TYR A 3 -2.96 19.91 -5.45
N GLY A 4 -3.48 19.70 -4.23
CA GLY A 4 -4.89 19.36 -4.03
C GLY A 4 -5.79 20.60 -4.08
N LYS A 5 -7.05 20.41 -4.48
CA LYS A 5 -8.04 21.49 -4.53
C LYS A 5 -8.56 21.81 -3.14
N TYR A 6 -8.81 23.08 -2.86
CA TYR A 6 -9.49 23.50 -1.64
C TYR A 6 -10.91 22.89 -1.59
N ILE A 7 -11.28 22.32 -0.45
CA ILE A 7 -12.60 21.72 -0.22
C ILE A 7 -13.44 22.66 0.64
N CYS A 8 -12.97 22.95 1.85
CA CYS A 8 -13.68 23.75 2.84
C CYS A 8 -12.72 24.25 3.93
N GLU A 9 -13.25 25.07 4.83
CA GLU A 9 -12.56 25.51 6.05
C GLU A 9 -13.48 25.25 7.24
N ASP A 10 -12.91 24.62 8.27
CA ASP A 10 -13.58 24.33 9.53
C ASP A 10 -12.62 24.60 10.69
N GLU A 11 -13.09 25.27 11.74
CA GLU A 11 -12.28 25.66 12.91
C GLU A 11 -10.90 26.28 12.57
N ASN A 12 -10.84 27.22 11.60
CA ASN A 12 -9.61 27.84 11.08
C ASN A 12 -8.61 26.86 10.44
N ARG A 13 -9.05 25.66 10.05
CA ARG A 13 -8.27 24.69 9.29
C ARG A 13 -8.84 24.56 7.89
N LYS A 14 -7.98 24.78 6.89
CA LYS A 14 -8.32 24.59 5.48
C LYS A 14 -8.10 23.14 5.09
N TYR A 15 -9.11 22.55 4.46
CA TYR A 15 -9.08 21.18 3.94
C TYR A 15 -8.88 21.20 2.44
N TYR A 16 -8.10 20.24 1.96
CA TYR A 16 -7.75 20.08 0.56
C TYR A 16 -7.92 18.63 0.16
N SER A 17 -8.32 18.38 -1.09
CA SER A 17 -8.39 17.03 -1.64
C SER A 17 -7.00 16.42 -1.77
N PHE A 18 -6.95 15.09 -1.90
CA PHE A 18 -5.79 14.47 -2.53
C PHE A 18 -5.75 14.92 -4.01
N PRO A 19 -4.58 15.24 -4.58
CA PRO A 19 -4.47 15.68 -5.97
C PRO A 19 -4.83 14.54 -6.94
N THR A 20 -5.42 14.89 -8.09
CA THR A 20 -5.54 13.93 -9.20
C THR A 20 -4.17 13.63 -9.82
N VAL A 21 -4.09 12.62 -10.68
CA VAL A 21 -2.85 12.28 -11.39
C VAL A 21 -2.39 13.45 -12.27
N GLU A 22 -3.30 14.17 -12.92
CA GLU A 22 -3.03 15.35 -13.74
C GLU A 22 -2.60 16.58 -12.93
N GLU A 23 -3.03 16.67 -11.67
CA GLU A 23 -2.58 17.72 -10.76
C GLU A 23 -1.19 17.41 -10.21
N LEU A 24 -0.95 16.14 -9.87
CA LEU A 24 0.32 15.67 -9.34
C LEU A 24 1.43 15.66 -10.40
N SER A 25 1.09 15.53 -11.69
CA SER A 25 2.08 15.58 -12.79
C SER A 25 2.75 16.94 -12.96
N LYS A 26 2.18 17.99 -12.34
CA LYS A 26 2.77 19.33 -12.28
C LYS A 26 3.86 19.45 -11.20
N ALA A 27 3.97 18.47 -10.31
CA ALA A 27 4.97 18.47 -9.26
C ALA A 27 6.33 18.03 -9.79
N THR A 28 7.39 18.75 -9.41
CA THR A 28 8.77 18.31 -9.63
C THR A 28 9.20 17.31 -8.57
N VAL A 29 10.31 16.59 -8.80
CA VAL A 29 10.89 15.70 -7.78
C VAL A 29 11.28 16.50 -6.54
N GLU A 30 11.81 17.70 -6.73
CA GLU A 30 12.15 18.66 -5.68
C GLU A 30 10.92 19.07 -4.87
N ASP A 31 9.80 19.38 -5.53
CA ASP A 31 8.56 19.71 -4.84
C ASP A 31 8.07 18.56 -3.94
N LEU A 32 8.13 17.33 -4.44
CA LEU A 32 7.75 16.14 -3.67
C LEU A 32 8.68 15.97 -2.46
N ARG A 33 9.99 16.14 -2.64
CA ARG A 33 10.97 16.04 -1.56
C ARG A 33 10.75 17.09 -0.47
N GLU A 34 10.61 18.35 -0.86
CA GLU A 34 10.61 19.48 0.08
C GLU A 34 9.23 19.72 0.71
N PHE A 35 8.17 19.71 -0.09
CA PHE A 35 6.83 20.06 0.39
C PHE A 35 6.01 18.84 0.83
N ALA A 36 6.10 17.72 0.11
CA ALA A 36 5.41 16.49 0.52
C ALA A 36 6.23 15.66 1.52
N LYS A 37 7.52 15.96 1.72
CA LYS A 37 8.41 15.33 2.69
C LYS A 37 8.49 13.81 2.56
N VAL A 38 8.41 13.30 1.33
CA VAL A 38 8.43 11.85 1.03
C VAL A 38 9.85 11.24 1.01
N GLY A 39 10.89 12.09 1.13
CA GLY A 39 12.28 11.67 1.09
C GLY A 39 12.66 11.04 -0.26
N PHE A 40 13.49 10.00 -0.25
CA PHE A 40 13.96 9.28 -1.45
C PHE A 40 12.86 8.63 -2.32
N ARG A 41 11.60 8.68 -1.87
CA ARG A 41 10.44 8.15 -2.61
C ARG A 41 9.88 9.14 -3.62
N ASP A 42 10.33 10.39 -3.58
CA ASP A 42 10.01 11.45 -4.52
C ASP A 42 10.07 11.00 -5.99
N LYS A 43 11.20 10.43 -6.41
CA LYS A 43 11.39 9.94 -7.77
C LYS A 43 10.41 8.83 -8.12
N ARG A 44 10.09 7.94 -7.16
CA ARG A 44 9.14 6.84 -7.38
C ARG A 44 7.72 7.35 -7.63
N ILE A 45 7.30 8.36 -6.87
CA ILE A 45 6.00 9.01 -7.04
C ILE A 45 5.96 9.74 -8.38
N PHE A 46 7.00 10.50 -8.71
CA PHE A 46 7.13 11.19 -9.99
C PHE A 46 7.07 10.23 -11.18
N ASP A 47 7.86 9.15 -11.14
CA ASP A 47 7.91 8.12 -12.19
C ASP A 47 6.55 7.40 -12.32
N THR A 48 5.88 7.11 -11.19
CA THR A 48 4.54 6.49 -11.19
C THR A 48 3.50 7.37 -11.87
N VAL A 49 3.48 8.68 -11.56
CA VAL A 49 2.54 9.63 -12.18
C VAL A 49 2.77 9.72 -13.69
N ASN A 50 4.03 9.81 -14.11
CA ASN A 50 4.38 9.85 -15.53
C ASN A 50 4.02 8.55 -16.25
N MET A 51 4.26 7.40 -15.62
CA MET A 51 3.89 6.09 -16.18
C MET A 51 2.37 6.00 -16.42
N ILE A 52 1.55 6.35 -15.42
CA ILE A 52 0.09 6.33 -15.54
C ILE A 52 -0.39 7.19 -16.72
N LEU A 53 0.12 8.41 -16.84
CA LEU A 53 -0.31 9.35 -17.89
C LEU A 53 0.20 8.95 -19.28
N ASN A 54 1.46 8.56 -19.40
CA ASN A 54 2.08 8.26 -20.70
C ASN A 54 1.59 6.94 -21.28
N GLU A 55 1.45 5.91 -20.44
CA GLU A 55 0.93 4.60 -20.85
C GLU A 55 -0.60 4.55 -20.84
N LYS A 56 -1.26 5.63 -20.40
CA LYS A 56 -2.72 5.76 -20.28
C LYS A 56 -3.31 4.61 -19.46
N ILE A 57 -2.68 4.33 -18.31
CA ILE A 57 -3.12 3.27 -17.40
C ILE A 57 -4.44 3.69 -16.77
N ASP A 58 -5.47 2.90 -17.02
CA ASP A 58 -6.76 3.02 -16.35
C ASP A 58 -6.73 2.21 -15.05
N LEU A 59 -6.51 2.90 -13.93
CA LEU A 59 -6.48 2.29 -12.60
C LEU A 59 -7.87 1.79 -12.17
N ASP A 60 -8.96 2.30 -12.70
CA ASP A 60 -10.29 1.80 -12.36
C ASP A 60 -10.52 0.42 -12.97
N ASN A 61 -9.97 0.18 -14.17
CA ASN A 61 -10.04 -1.13 -14.82
C ASN A 61 -9.27 -2.23 -14.07
N PHE A 62 -8.36 -1.87 -13.15
CA PHE A 62 -7.65 -2.84 -12.32
C PHE A 62 -8.60 -3.60 -11.36
N GLU A 63 -9.78 -3.06 -11.03
CA GLU A 63 -10.77 -3.78 -10.21
C GLU A 63 -11.28 -5.05 -10.91
N ASN A 64 -11.21 -5.10 -12.25
CA ASN A 64 -11.65 -6.24 -13.07
C ASN A 64 -10.59 -7.34 -13.25
N LEU A 65 -9.35 -7.11 -12.84
CA LEU A 65 -8.26 -8.07 -12.98
C LEU A 65 -8.30 -9.13 -11.89
N GLU A 66 -8.00 -10.38 -12.24
CA GLU A 66 -7.75 -11.43 -11.24
C GLU A 66 -6.60 -11.03 -10.31
N THR A 67 -6.65 -11.44 -9.04
CA THR A 67 -5.72 -10.98 -7.99
C THR A 67 -4.24 -11.16 -8.34
N ASP A 68 -3.88 -12.27 -8.97
CA ASP A 68 -2.50 -12.51 -9.37
C ASP A 68 -2.04 -11.60 -10.51
N ILE A 69 -2.90 -11.37 -11.50
CA ILE A 69 -2.63 -10.43 -12.61
C ILE A 69 -2.55 -9.00 -12.09
N LEU A 70 -3.48 -8.60 -11.22
CA LEU A 70 -3.45 -7.30 -10.57
C LEU A 70 -2.14 -7.09 -9.80
N ARG A 71 -1.66 -8.11 -9.08
CA ARG A 71 -0.38 -8.04 -8.37
C ARG A 71 0.78 -7.82 -9.35
N GLU A 72 0.82 -8.56 -10.46
CA GLU A 72 1.84 -8.41 -11.50
C GLU A 72 1.84 -7.00 -12.12
N GLU A 73 0.66 -6.43 -12.41
CA GLU A 73 0.52 -5.05 -12.90
C GLU A 73 1.03 -4.03 -11.86
N LEU A 74 0.67 -4.20 -10.59
CA LEU A 74 1.12 -3.31 -9.51
C LEU A 74 2.64 -3.37 -9.28
N LEU A 75 3.27 -4.52 -9.49
CA LEU A 75 4.72 -4.69 -9.33
C LEU A 75 5.54 -3.97 -10.41
N LYS A 76 4.91 -3.51 -11.50
CA LYS A 76 5.59 -2.70 -12.53
C LYS A 76 5.90 -1.28 -12.03
N PHE A 77 5.18 -0.76 -11.04
CA PHE A 77 5.41 0.57 -10.51
C PHE A 77 6.67 0.64 -9.65
N ALA A 78 7.52 1.63 -9.91
CA ALA A 78 8.80 1.79 -9.22
C ALA A 78 8.63 1.89 -7.70
N GLY A 79 9.22 0.95 -6.98
CA GLY A 79 9.18 0.90 -5.51
C GLY A 79 7.93 0.25 -4.90
N VAL A 80 7.05 -0.32 -5.73
CA VAL A 80 6.01 -1.25 -5.31
C VAL A 80 6.58 -2.66 -5.32
N GLY A 81 6.76 -3.24 -4.13
CA GLY A 81 7.07 -4.67 -3.96
C GLY A 81 5.87 -5.43 -3.40
N ASN A 82 5.99 -6.75 -3.23
CA ASN A 82 4.87 -7.64 -2.80
C ASN A 82 4.04 -7.05 -1.65
N LYS A 83 4.68 -6.64 -0.55
CA LYS A 83 3.98 -6.02 0.60
C LYS A 83 3.16 -4.81 0.20
N VAL A 84 3.72 -3.91 -0.61
CA VAL A 84 3.03 -2.67 -1.02
C VAL A 84 1.90 -2.99 -2.00
N ALA A 85 2.14 -3.91 -2.95
CA ALA A 85 1.12 -4.39 -3.87
C ALA A 85 -0.06 -5.01 -3.10
N ASP A 86 0.20 -5.89 -2.14
CA ASP A 86 -0.85 -6.51 -1.31
C ASP A 86 -1.61 -5.46 -0.50
N CYS A 87 -0.94 -4.43 0.04
CA CYS A 87 -1.62 -3.30 0.69
C CYS A 87 -2.56 -2.56 -0.28
N ILE A 88 -2.10 -2.26 -1.51
CA ILE A 88 -2.92 -1.58 -2.52
C ILE A 88 -4.13 -2.45 -2.88
N MET A 89 -3.93 -3.75 -3.11
CA MET A 89 -5.01 -4.68 -3.45
C MET A 89 -6.03 -4.82 -2.33
N LEU A 90 -5.59 -4.92 -1.07
CA LEU A 90 -6.48 -5.05 0.08
C LEU A 90 -7.31 -3.76 0.30
N PHE A 91 -6.66 -2.60 0.28
CA PHE A 91 -7.29 -1.34 0.70
C PHE A 91 -8.02 -0.61 -0.42
N SER A 92 -7.59 -0.77 -1.68
CA SER A 92 -8.18 -0.06 -2.82
C SER A 92 -9.01 -0.97 -3.72
N TYR A 93 -8.63 -2.25 -3.87
CA TYR A 93 -9.29 -3.19 -4.79
C TYR A 93 -10.05 -4.33 -4.07
N LYS A 94 -10.29 -4.20 -2.75
CA LYS A 94 -11.14 -5.12 -1.96
C LYS A 94 -10.73 -6.60 -2.05
N ARG A 95 -9.45 -6.90 -2.30
CA ARG A 95 -8.93 -8.27 -2.33
C ARG A 95 -8.74 -8.78 -0.90
N GLY A 96 -9.82 -9.23 -0.27
CA GLY A 96 -9.84 -9.68 1.13
C GLY A 96 -9.01 -10.93 1.42
N GLU A 97 -8.58 -11.62 0.37
CA GLU A 97 -7.76 -12.83 0.40
C GLU A 97 -6.26 -12.57 0.42
N VAL A 98 -5.78 -11.32 0.19
CA VAL A 98 -4.34 -11.04 0.21
C VAL A 98 -3.85 -10.72 1.62
N PHE A 99 -2.60 -11.08 1.94
CA PHE A 99 -2.03 -10.93 3.27
C PHE A 99 -0.74 -10.07 3.24
N PRO A 100 -0.82 -8.74 3.41
CA PRO A 100 0.36 -7.89 3.36
C PRO A 100 1.37 -8.20 4.48
N VAL A 101 2.55 -8.73 4.12
CA VAL A 101 3.60 -9.11 5.10
C VAL A 101 4.65 -8.01 5.27
N ASP A 102 4.65 -7.35 6.44
CA ASP A 102 5.75 -6.51 6.91
C ASP A 102 6.53 -7.14 8.09
N VAL A 103 7.47 -6.39 8.65
CA VAL A 103 8.31 -6.86 9.76
C VAL A 103 7.52 -7.15 11.04
N TRP A 104 6.43 -6.45 11.30
CA TRP A 104 5.60 -6.66 12.49
C TRP A 104 4.72 -7.88 12.33
N ILE A 105 4.04 -7.99 11.20
CA ILE A 105 3.15 -9.12 10.98
C ILE A 105 3.93 -10.42 10.83
N LYS A 106 5.16 -10.37 10.28
CA LYS A 106 6.09 -11.50 10.31
C LYS A 106 6.28 -11.99 11.74
N ARG A 107 6.65 -11.09 12.67
CA ARG A 107 6.85 -11.43 14.09
C ARG A 107 5.59 -11.99 14.73
N VAL A 108 4.43 -11.40 14.47
CA VAL A 108 3.15 -11.89 15.00
C VAL A 108 2.83 -13.30 14.48
N MET A 109 3.07 -13.55 13.20
CA MET A 109 2.85 -14.88 12.60
C MET A 109 3.80 -15.93 13.18
N GLU A 110 5.08 -15.58 13.34
CA GLU A 110 6.09 -16.43 13.97
C GLU A 110 5.74 -16.72 15.43
N GLU A 111 5.35 -15.70 16.20
CA GLU A 111 5.05 -15.83 17.62
C GLU A 111 3.76 -16.62 17.87
N LEU A 112 2.68 -16.37 17.11
CA LEU A 112 1.36 -16.93 17.44
C LEU A 112 1.06 -18.24 16.71
N PHE A 113 1.54 -18.41 15.47
CA PHE A 113 1.09 -19.49 14.59
C PHE A 113 2.22 -20.45 14.16
N ILE A 114 3.34 -19.91 13.69
CA ILE A 114 4.38 -20.71 13.02
C ILE A 114 5.41 -21.27 14.02
N LYS A 115 5.69 -20.55 15.11
CA LYS A 115 6.60 -20.95 16.21
C LYS A 115 8.07 -21.17 15.79
N GLU A 116 8.47 -20.62 14.65
CA GLU A 116 9.86 -20.63 14.15
C GLU A 116 10.15 -19.42 13.25
N GLU A 117 11.43 -19.05 13.09
CA GLU A 117 11.83 -18.01 12.16
C GLU A 117 11.60 -18.46 10.70
N THR A 118 10.85 -17.65 9.96
CA THR A 118 10.33 -18.00 8.65
C THR A 118 10.51 -16.86 7.65
N PRO A 119 11.07 -17.11 6.45
CA PRO A 119 11.18 -16.10 5.40
C PRO A 119 9.82 -15.50 5.02
N VAL A 120 9.77 -14.19 4.74
CA VAL A 120 8.53 -13.44 4.37
C VAL A 120 7.69 -14.15 3.31
N LYS A 121 8.32 -14.73 2.28
CA LYS A 121 7.61 -15.47 1.22
C LYS A 121 6.82 -16.68 1.75
N LYS A 122 7.32 -17.36 2.78
CA LYS A 122 6.64 -18.50 3.41
C LYS A 122 5.53 -18.03 4.36
N ILE A 123 5.68 -16.87 5.00
CA ILE A 123 4.65 -16.28 5.88
C ILE A 123 3.33 -16.11 5.13
N SER A 124 3.37 -15.54 3.91
CA SER A 124 2.17 -15.34 3.10
C SER A 124 1.45 -16.66 2.80
N LYS A 125 2.21 -17.71 2.45
CA LYS A 125 1.65 -19.03 2.15
C LYS A 125 1.00 -19.68 3.39
N GLU A 126 1.61 -19.52 4.56
CA GLU A 126 1.01 -19.99 5.81
C GLU A 126 -0.24 -19.19 6.17
N ALA A 127 -0.22 -17.87 5.97
CA ALA A 127 -1.40 -17.04 6.18
C ALA A 127 -2.57 -17.45 5.28
N ASP A 128 -2.31 -17.74 4.00
CA ASP A 128 -3.33 -18.26 3.07
C ASP A 128 -3.87 -19.62 3.54
N ARG A 129 -3.00 -20.51 4.04
CA ARG A 129 -3.41 -21.81 4.57
C ARG A 129 -4.28 -21.69 5.83
N ILE A 130 -3.97 -20.74 6.71
CA ILE A 130 -4.64 -20.58 8.01
C ILE A 130 -5.94 -19.77 7.87
N PHE A 131 -5.91 -18.68 7.10
CA PHE A 131 -7.01 -17.70 7.04
C PHE A 131 -7.78 -17.73 5.72
N GLY A 132 -7.20 -18.29 4.65
CA GLY A 132 -7.83 -18.41 3.33
C GLY A 132 -8.39 -17.09 2.83
N LYS A 133 -9.65 -17.09 2.38
CA LYS A 133 -10.35 -15.90 1.87
C LYS A 133 -10.49 -14.75 2.88
N TYR A 134 -10.19 -14.97 4.15
CA TYR A 134 -10.24 -13.95 5.19
C TYR A 134 -8.85 -13.42 5.61
N ALA A 135 -7.80 -13.79 4.87
CA ALA A 135 -6.43 -13.44 5.21
C ALA A 135 -6.22 -11.94 5.39
N GLY A 136 -6.74 -11.09 4.50
CA GLY A 136 -6.63 -9.64 4.63
C GLY A 136 -7.29 -9.09 5.89
N TYR A 137 -8.46 -9.61 6.28
CA TYR A 137 -9.12 -9.21 7.53
C TYR A 137 -8.34 -9.67 8.76
N ALA A 138 -7.88 -10.92 8.77
CA ALA A 138 -7.03 -11.44 9.84
C ALA A 138 -5.75 -10.61 9.98
N GLN A 139 -5.13 -10.24 8.85
CA GLN A 139 -3.94 -9.39 8.80
C GLN A 139 -4.17 -8.05 9.52
N GLN A 140 -5.32 -7.40 9.33
CA GLN A 140 -5.64 -6.13 9.99
C GLN A 140 -5.75 -6.29 11.52
N TYR A 141 -6.46 -7.32 11.99
CA TYR A 141 -6.59 -7.58 13.43
C TYR A 141 -5.24 -7.93 14.06
N LEU A 142 -4.46 -8.78 13.41
CA LEU A 142 -3.13 -9.19 13.87
C LEU A 142 -2.14 -8.02 13.87
N PHE A 143 -2.20 -7.13 12.88
CA PHE A 143 -1.37 -5.94 12.82
C PHE A 143 -1.71 -4.97 13.96
N TYR A 144 -3.00 -4.72 14.20
CA TYR A 144 -3.45 -3.89 15.32
C TYR A 144 -3.02 -4.47 16.66
N TYR A 145 -3.32 -5.75 16.89
CA TYR A 145 -2.94 -6.47 18.12
C TYR A 145 -1.44 -6.46 18.36
N GLY A 146 -0.62 -6.81 17.35
CA GLY A 146 0.83 -6.85 17.48
C GLY A 146 1.45 -5.48 17.78
N ARG A 147 0.85 -4.40 17.27
CA ARG A 147 1.31 -3.04 17.53
C ARG A 147 0.98 -2.58 18.95
N GLU A 148 -0.21 -2.87 19.45
CA GLU A 148 -0.65 -2.49 20.80
C GLU A 148 0.09 -3.30 21.87
N GLU A 149 0.21 -4.62 21.69
CA GLU A 149 0.88 -5.52 22.64
C GLU A 149 2.42 -5.51 22.51
N LYS A 150 2.98 -4.72 21.58
CA LYS A 150 4.42 -4.58 21.33
C LYS A 150 5.14 -5.91 21.11
N ILE A 151 4.48 -6.86 20.44
CA ILE A 151 5.03 -8.20 20.20
C ILE A 151 6.34 -8.11 19.40
N GLY A 152 7.40 -8.74 19.91
CA GLY A 152 8.72 -8.77 19.29
C GLY A 152 9.50 -7.45 19.38
N LYS A 153 9.21 -6.60 20.37
CA LYS A 153 10.16 -5.60 20.87
C LYS A 153 11.08 -6.17 21.93
#